data_AF-A0A955X8K0-F1
#
_entry.id   AF-A0A955X8K0-F1
#
_cell.length_a   1.000
_cell.length_b   1.000
_cell.length_c   1.000
_cell.angle_alpha   90.00
_cell.angle_beta   90.00
_cell.angle_gamma   90.00
#
_symmetry.space_group_name_H-M   'P 1'
#
loop_
_entity.id
_entity.type
_entity.pdbx_description
1 polymer ?
#
loop_
_entity_poly.entity_id
_entity_poly.type
_entity_poly.pdbx_seq_one_letter_code
_entity_poly.pdbx_strand_id
1 'polypeptide(L)'
;APEEAPAPAPPPVGARMNGATRTAPMGVAPMGVARPDEARVRVDLAGVRAAIREHQMLNNGANPPSVESMDLRLSFPGDLNYDPTTGTVRSKTYPQY
;
A
#
# COMPACT_ATOMS: atom_id res chain seq x y z
N ALA A 1 -58.97 -9.56 30.20
CA ALA A 1 -57.72 -10.32 30.40
C ALA A 1 -57.56 -11.23 29.20
N PRO A 2 -56.38 -11.24 28.55
CA PRO A 2 -55.20 -11.90 29.12
C PRO A 2 -53.98 -10.99 29.31
N GLU A 3 -53.03 -11.52 30.10
CA GLU A 3 -51.74 -10.99 30.56
C GLU A 3 -50.74 -10.64 29.44
N GLU A 4 -50.01 -9.52 29.60
CA GLU A 4 -48.62 -9.45 29.14
C GLU A 4 -47.81 -8.46 30.04
N ALA A 5 -46.57 -8.86 30.33
CA ALA A 5 -45.69 -8.40 31.40
C ALA A 5 -45.26 -6.91 31.35
N PRO A 6 -44.77 -6.32 32.46
CA PRO A 6 -44.27 -4.95 32.48
C PRO A 6 -43.05 -4.77 31.54
N ALA A 7 -43.09 -3.72 30.73
CA ALA A 7 -42.01 -3.35 29.82
C ALA A 7 -40.67 -3.10 30.55
N PRO A 8 -39.52 -3.50 29.96
CA PRO A 8 -38.21 -3.43 30.61
C PRO A 8 -37.70 -2.00 30.78
N ALA A 9 -37.02 -1.77 31.91
CA ALA A 9 -36.34 -0.52 32.27
C ALA A 9 -35.25 -0.11 31.25
N PRO A 10 -34.95 1.20 31.10
CA PRO A 10 -33.92 1.66 30.17
C PRO A 10 -32.52 1.21 30.61
N PRO A 11 -31.59 0.97 29.66
CA PRO A 11 -30.21 0.61 30.00
C PRO A 11 -29.47 1.79 30.66
N PRO A 12 -28.57 1.52 31.63
CA PRO A 12 -27.82 2.57 32.29
C PRO A 12 -26.79 3.20 31.34
N VAL A 13 -26.86 4.53 31.23
CA VAL A 13 -25.82 5.35 30.60
C VAL A 13 -24.65 5.47 31.57
N GLY A 14 -23.52 4.85 31.23
CA GLY A 14 -22.21 5.22 31.76
C GLY A 14 -21.45 4.08 32.45
N ALA A 15 -20.39 3.61 31.77
CA ALA A 15 -19.09 3.24 32.35
C ALA A 15 -18.22 2.69 31.22
N ARG A 16 -17.55 3.60 30.52
CA ARG A 16 -16.41 3.29 29.67
C ARG A 16 -15.21 3.11 30.60
N MET A 17 -14.28 2.20 30.27
CA MET A 17 -13.01 1.87 30.96
C MET A 17 -13.13 0.80 32.07
N ASN A 18 -12.29 -0.25 32.21
CA ASN A 18 -10.92 -0.56 31.76
C ASN A 18 -10.65 -2.08 31.88
N GLY A 19 -9.63 -2.58 31.16
CA GLY A 19 -8.72 -3.58 31.76
C GLY A 19 -8.66 -4.99 31.15
N ALA A 20 -8.05 -5.12 29.98
CA ALA A 20 -7.27 -6.31 29.64
C ALA A 20 -5.99 -5.87 28.94
N THR A 21 -5.00 -5.51 29.75
CA THR A 21 -3.61 -5.28 29.38
C THR A 21 -3.02 -6.56 28.80
N ARG A 22 -3.18 -6.77 27.48
CA ARG A 22 -2.15 -7.47 26.73
C ARG A 22 -1.08 -6.45 26.40
N THR A 23 -0.03 -6.47 27.21
CA THR A 23 1.25 -5.84 26.91
C THR A 23 1.74 -6.41 25.58
N ALA A 24 1.38 -5.75 24.48
CA ALA A 24 2.09 -5.93 23.23
C ALA A 24 3.54 -5.52 23.50
N PRO A 25 4.55 -6.29 23.05
CA PRO A 25 5.90 -5.74 23.05
C PRO A 25 5.83 -4.39 22.32
N MET A 26 6.44 -3.37 22.92
CA MET A 26 6.87 -2.16 22.21
C MET A 26 7.83 -2.60 21.09
N GLY A 27 7.27 -3.18 20.03
CA GLY A 27 7.88 -3.18 18.73
C GLY A 27 7.83 -1.75 18.29
N VAL A 28 9.02 -1.14 18.26
CA VAL A 28 9.30 0.17 17.66
C VAL A 28 8.37 0.36 16.45
N ALA A 29 7.32 1.17 16.61
CA ALA A 29 6.59 1.64 15.44
C ALA A 29 7.65 2.38 14.62
N PRO A 30 7.95 1.97 13.37
CA PRO A 30 8.89 2.73 12.57
C PRO A 30 8.34 4.14 12.50
N MET A 31 9.10 5.10 13.03
CA MET A 31 8.75 6.51 13.00
C MET A 31 8.30 6.85 11.58
N GLY A 32 7.11 7.44 11.47
CA GLY A 32 6.33 7.55 10.24
C GLY A 32 7.17 7.83 8.99
N VAL A 33 7.45 6.78 8.23
CA VAL A 33 7.72 6.93 6.80
C VAL A 33 6.35 7.21 6.21
N ALA A 34 6.08 8.47 5.90
CA ALA A 34 4.86 8.86 5.19
C ALA A 34 4.68 7.89 4.02
N ARG A 35 3.50 7.26 3.92
CA ARG A 35 3.21 6.37 2.79
C ARG A 35 3.56 7.12 1.50
N PRO A 36 4.21 6.46 0.52
CA PRO A 36 4.49 7.05 -0.78
C PRO A 36 3.24 7.76 -1.30
N ASP A 37 3.40 8.97 -1.82
CA ASP A 37 2.28 9.69 -2.40
C ASP A 37 1.75 8.91 -3.62
N GLU A 38 0.48 8.55 -3.59
CA GLU A 38 -0.11 7.68 -4.62
C GLU A 38 -0.02 8.30 -6.02
N ALA A 39 -0.22 9.61 -6.15
CA ALA A 39 -0.16 10.28 -7.44
C ALA A 39 1.26 10.23 -8.01
N ARG A 40 2.27 10.45 -7.16
CA ARG A 40 3.68 10.31 -7.55
C ARG A 40 4.05 8.87 -7.91
N VAL A 41 3.58 7.87 -7.14
CA VAL A 41 3.80 6.46 -7.47
C VAL A 41 3.19 6.09 -8.82
N ARG A 42 1.99 6.59 -9.15
CA ARG A 42 1.39 6.38 -10.47
C ARG A 42 2.20 7.03 -11.59
N VAL A 43 2.73 8.23 -11.37
CA VAL A 43 3.62 8.90 -12.34
C VAL A 43 4.91 8.11 -12.54
N ASP A 44 5.53 7.64 -11.46
CA ASP A 44 6.71 6.79 -11.52
C ASP A 44 6.41 5.50 -12.29
N LEU A 45 5.30 4.81 -11.98
CA LEU A 45 4.87 3.59 -12.69
C LEU A 45 4.65 3.85 -14.19
N ALA A 46 3.99 4.95 -14.55
CA ALA A 46 3.77 5.31 -15.94
C ALA A 46 5.09 5.61 -16.67
N GLY A 47 6.00 6.34 -16.03
CA GLY A 47 7.33 6.66 -16.56
C GLY A 47 8.16 5.40 -16.79
N VAL A 48 8.22 4.50 -15.80
CA VAL A 48 8.94 3.22 -15.92
C VAL A 48 8.34 2.36 -17.03
N ARG A 49 7.02 2.25 -17.13
CA ARG A 49 6.35 1.49 -18.21
C ARG A 49 6.68 2.07 -19.59
N ALA A 50 6.71 3.39 -19.73
CA ALA A 50 7.08 4.04 -20.98
C ALA A 50 8.54 3.76 -21.36
N ALA A 51 9.46 3.88 -20.40
CA ALA A 51 10.88 3.63 -20.62
C ALA A 51 11.18 2.16 -20.95
N ILE A 52 10.49 1.19 -20.31
CA ILE A 52 10.59 -0.22 -20.68
C ILE A 52 10.18 -0.42 -22.13
N ARG A 53 9.07 0.20 -22.56
CA ARG A 53 8.60 0.09 -23.94
C ARG A 53 9.57 0.71 -24.93
N GLU A 54 10.15 1.86 -24.60
CA GLU A 54 11.20 2.49 -25.40
C GLU A 54 12.44 1.60 -25.51
N HIS A 55 12.91 1.04 -24.39
CA HIS A 55 14.02 0.10 -24.37
C HIS A 55 13.75 -1.13 -25.26
N GLN A 56 12.54 -1.69 -25.17
CA GLN A 56 12.13 -2.79 -26.04
C GLN A 56 12.13 -2.39 -27.52
N MET A 57 11.71 -1.18 -27.87
CA MET A 57 11.73 -0.70 -29.25
C MET A 57 13.17 -0.57 -29.78
N LEU A 58 14.12 -0.16 -28.94
CA LEU A 58 15.53 0.00 -29.31
C LEU A 58 16.32 -1.32 -29.30
N ASN A 59 15.89 -2.31 -28.50
CA ASN A 59 16.63 -3.55 -28.26
C ASN A 59 15.88 -4.81 -28.71
N ASN A 60 15.15 -4.75 -29.83
CA ASN A 60 14.47 -5.90 -30.45
C ASN A 60 13.50 -6.64 -29.51
N GLY A 61 12.78 -5.91 -28.66
CA GLY A 61 11.84 -6.47 -27.69
C GLY A 61 12.48 -6.94 -26.38
N ALA A 62 13.78 -6.74 -26.19
CA ALA A 62 14.44 -7.09 -24.94
C ALA A 62 14.00 -6.17 -23.79
N ASN A 63 13.70 -6.79 -22.65
CA ASN A 63 13.43 -6.08 -21.41
C ASN A 63 14.73 -5.52 -20.82
N PRO A 64 14.69 -4.33 -20.20
CA PRO A 64 15.83 -3.82 -19.46
C PRO A 64 16.17 -4.74 -18.28
N PRO A 65 17.45 -4.86 -17.89
CA PRO A 65 17.86 -5.71 -16.78
C PRO A 65 17.35 -5.20 -15.42
N SER A 66 17.21 -3.88 -15.26
CA SER A 66 16.60 -3.27 -14.08
C SER A 66 15.99 -1.91 -14.39
N VAL A 67 15.26 -1.35 -13.42
CA VAL A 67 14.71 0.02 -13.56
C VAL A 67 15.81 1.07 -13.48
N GLU A 68 16.88 0.80 -12.74
CA GLU A 68 18.00 1.72 -12.56
C GLU A 68 18.82 1.89 -13.84
N SER A 69 18.87 0.87 -14.71
CA SER A 69 19.59 0.96 -15.98
C SER A 69 18.93 1.91 -17.00
N MET A 70 17.69 2.36 -16.75
CA MET A 70 16.97 3.31 -17.60
C MET A 70 17.18 4.78 -17.20
N ASP A 71 18.02 5.05 -16.19
CA ASP A 71 18.37 6.39 -15.70
C ASP A 71 17.14 7.29 -15.40
N LEU A 72 16.12 6.67 -14.80
CA LEU A 72 14.86 7.35 -14.49
C LEU A 72 14.94 8.06 -13.14
N ARG A 73 14.45 9.31 -13.12
CA ARG A 73 14.33 10.07 -11.88
C ARG A 73 13.02 9.75 -11.17
N LEU A 74 13.03 8.65 -10.42
CA LEU A 74 11.87 8.16 -9.68
C LEU A 74 11.73 8.85 -8.31
N SER A 75 10.50 9.11 -7.91
CA SER A 75 10.18 9.65 -6.59
C SER A 75 10.29 8.58 -5.50
N PHE A 76 9.83 7.36 -5.80
CA PHE A 76 9.75 6.24 -4.86
C PHE A 76 10.29 4.93 -5.45
N PRO A 77 11.58 4.85 -5.83
CA PRO A 77 12.15 3.64 -6.45
C PRO A 77 12.07 2.41 -5.54
N GLY A 78 12.21 2.58 -4.22
CA GLY A 78 12.13 1.48 -3.26
C GLY A 78 10.73 0.85 -3.12
N ASP A 79 9.69 1.59 -3.52
CA ASP A 79 8.32 1.10 -3.54
C ASP A 79 8.00 0.31 -4.81
N LEU A 80 8.82 0.40 -5.85
CA LEU A 80 8.60 -0.33 -7.08
C LEU A 80 9.16 -1.75 -6.99
N ASN A 81 8.47 -2.66 -7.68
CA ASN A 81 8.86 -4.03 -7.90
C ASN A 81 8.82 -4.29 -9.40
N TYR A 82 10.00 -4.55 -9.98
CA TYR A 82 10.17 -4.77 -11.41
C TYR A 82 10.57 -6.23 -11.65
N ASP A 83 9.92 -6.85 -12.63
CA ASP A 83 10.26 -8.19 -13.11
C ASP A 83 10.90 -8.10 -14.51
N PRO A 84 12.23 -8.35 -14.64
CA PRO A 84 12.93 -8.30 -15.92
C PRO A 84 12.50 -9.43 -16.88
N THR A 85 11.95 -10.52 -16.36
CA THR A 85 11.49 -11.65 -17.16
C THR A 85 10.26 -11.26 -17.97
N THR A 86 9.31 -10.57 -17.34
CA THR A 86 8.04 -10.16 -17.95
C THR A 86 8.03 -8.71 -18.42
N GLY A 87 9.00 -7.90 -18.01
CA GLY A 87 9.03 -6.46 -18.28
C GLY A 87 7.93 -5.70 -17.53
N THR A 88 7.42 -6.25 -16.43
CA THR A 88 6.31 -5.64 -15.68
C THR A 88 6.82 -4.90 -14.44
N VAL A 89 6.18 -3.79 -14.11
CA VAL A 89 6.47 -3.00 -12.90
C VAL A 89 5.18 -2.78 -12.10
N ARG A 90 5.28 -2.95 -10.78
CA ARG A 90 4.18 -2.78 -9.83
C ARG A 90 4.67 -2.04 -8.59
N SER A 91 3.77 -1.37 -7.89
CA SER A 91 4.06 -0.80 -6.58
C SER A 91 3.82 -1.83 -5.47
N LYS A 92 4.67 -1.83 -4.45
CA LYS A 92 4.53 -2.64 -3.23
C LYS A 92 3.41 -2.08 -2.35
N THR A 93 3.30 -0.75 -2.26
CA THR A 93 2.27 -0.07 -1.45
C THR A 93 0.91 -0.02 -2.15
N TYR A 94 0.89 0.11 -3.48
CA TYR A 94 -0.32 0.27 -4.29
C TYR A 94 -0.41 -0.81 -5.40
N PRO A 95 -0.70 -2.07 -5.06
CA PRO A 95 -0.69 -3.19 -6.01
C PRO A 95 -1.82 -3.16 -7.04
N GLN A 96 -2.79 -2.25 -6.89
CA GLN A 96 -3.93 -2.08 -7.79
C GLN A 96 -3.61 -1.35 -9.10
N TYR A 97 -2.41 -0.79 -9.27
CA TYR A 97 -1.97 -0.04 -10.46
C TYR A 97 -0.90 -0.76 -11.26
#